data_AF-A0A1J4XUW2-F1
#
_entry.id   AF-A0A1J4XUW2-F1
#
_cell.length_a   1.000
_cell.length_b   1.000
_cell.length_c   1.000
_cell.angle_alpha   90.00
_cell.angle_beta   90.00
_cell.angle_gamma   90.00
#
_symmetry.space_group_name_H-M   'P 1'
#
loop_
_entity.id
_entity.type
_entity.pdbx_description
1 polymer ?
#
loop_
_entity_poly.entity_id
_entity_poly.type
_entity_poly.pdbx_seq_one_letter_code
_entity_poly.pdbx_strand_id
1 'polypeptide(L)'
;MNAPLDSFNKTLRSLLPGNSTEQIVDYLRIYTHLIRATENLNPQQYRRAFQLVRIVYDRTRASTNKQEHRHMQGIRDITKQVLGLQSKIAKHLDQADPMHAVTKLQHAQNICVLRIIELSMNN
;
A
#
# COMPACT_ATOMS: atom_id res chain seq x y z
N MET A 1 -0.35 -28.33 6.65
CA MET A 1 0.72 -27.77 7.51
C MET A 1 1.36 -26.61 6.77
N ASN A 2 1.29 -25.38 7.30
CA ASN A 2 1.81 -24.16 6.68
C ASN A 2 3.02 -23.61 7.46
N ALA A 3 4.02 -24.46 7.71
CA ALA A 3 5.20 -24.14 8.53
C ALA A 3 5.88 -22.79 8.23
N PRO A 4 5.98 -22.31 6.96
CA PRO A 4 6.54 -20.99 6.67
C PRO A 4 5.68 -19.83 7.20
N LEU A 5 4.36 -19.98 7.12
CA LEU A 5 3.40 -18.99 7.59
C LEU A 5 3.39 -18.94 9.12
N ASP A 6 3.47 -20.11 9.76
CA ASP A 6 3.50 -20.25 11.22
C ASP A 6 4.80 -19.66 11.81
N SER A 7 5.94 -19.89 11.16
CA SER A 7 7.23 -19.29 11.55
C SER A 7 7.22 -17.76 11.39
N PHE A 8 6.72 -17.25 10.25
CA PHE A 8 6.59 -15.81 10.03
C PHE A 8 5.68 -15.16 11.07
N ASN A 9 4.49 -15.72 11.33
CA ASN A 9 3.57 -15.22 12.32
C ASN A 9 4.15 -15.25 13.74
N LYS A 10 4.94 -16.27 14.09
CA LYS A 10 5.62 -16.37 15.38
C LYS A 10 6.69 -15.28 15.54
N THR A 11 7.53 -15.08 14.53
CA THR A 11 8.54 -13.99 14.52
C THR A 11 7.87 -12.63 14.60
N LEU A 12 6.78 -12.44 13.86
CA LEU A 12 6.07 -11.16 13.80
C LEU A 12 5.39 -10.85 15.14
N ARG A 13 4.77 -11.84 15.80
CA ARG A 13 4.23 -11.71 17.17
C ARG A 13 5.32 -11.47 18.23
N SER A 14 6.52 -12.03 18.05
CA SER A 14 7.64 -11.75 18.97
C SER A 14 8.24 -10.36 18.79
N LEU A 15 8.16 -9.79 17.58
CA LEU A 15 8.67 -8.45 17.27
C LEU A 15 7.65 -7.34 17.56
N LEU A 16 6.35 -7.67 17.56
CA LEU A 16 5.25 -6.73 17.74
C LEU A 16 4.31 -7.23 18.84
N PRO A 17 4.72 -7.17 20.13
CA PRO A 17 3.83 -7.54 21.21
C PRO A 17 2.65 -6.55 21.27
N GLY A 18 1.42 -7.03 21.12
CA GLY A 18 0.22 -6.22 21.36
C GLY A 18 -0.94 -6.41 20.39
N ASN A 19 -2.05 -5.75 20.70
CA ASN A 19 -3.31 -5.78 19.96
C ASN A 19 -3.18 -5.18 18.54
N SER A 20 -2.10 -4.45 18.27
CA SER A 20 -1.85 -3.74 17.02
C SER A 20 -1.21 -4.59 15.91
N THR A 21 -0.87 -5.85 16.20
CA THR A 21 -0.15 -6.74 15.27
C THR A 21 -0.83 -6.86 13.91
N GLU A 22 -2.15 -7.07 13.91
CA GLU A 22 -2.91 -7.27 12.67
C GLU A 22 -2.94 -5.99 11.81
N GLN A 23 -3.06 -4.82 12.43
CA GLN A 23 -3.00 -3.53 11.73
C GLN A 23 -1.63 -3.31 11.11
N ILE A 24 -0.54 -3.59 11.84
CA ILE A 24 0.82 -3.45 11.31
C ILE A 24 1.04 -4.38 10.12
N VAL A 25 0.59 -5.64 10.20
CA VAL A 25 0.64 -6.58 9.06
C VAL A 25 -0.13 -6.05 7.87
N ASP A 26 -1.29 -5.44 8.09
CA ASP A 26 -2.12 -4.87 7.02
C ASP A 26 -1.39 -3.72 6.30
N TYR A 27 -0.82 -2.79 7.06
CA TYR A 27 -0.02 -1.70 6.49
C TYR A 27 1.25 -2.18 5.80
N LEU A 28 1.94 -3.19 6.31
CA LEU A 28 3.12 -3.79 5.66
C LEU A 28 2.78 -4.39 4.29
N ARG A 29 1.62 -5.05 4.18
CA ARG A 29 1.12 -5.59 2.91
C ARG A 29 0.79 -4.47 1.93
N ILE A 30 0.10 -3.42 2.38
CA ILE A 30 -0.19 -2.24 1.55
C ILE A 30 1.11 -1.60 1.07
N TYR A 31 2.04 -1.32 1.98
CA TYR A 31 3.34 -0.72 1.70
C TYR A 31 4.14 -1.51 0.67
N THR A 32 4.18 -2.84 0.82
CA THR A 32 4.86 -3.73 -0.13
C THR A 32 4.24 -3.65 -1.53
N HIS A 33 2.92 -3.65 -1.65
CA HIS A 33 2.25 -3.48 -2.95
C HIS A 33 2.52 -2.10 -3.55
N LEU A 34 2.58 -1.05 -2.74
CA LEU A 34 2.90 0.30 -3.20
C LEU A 34 4.34 0.40 -3.70
N ILE A 35 5.33 -0.17 -3.02
CA ILE A 35 6.72 -0.22 -3.51
C ILE A 35 6.78 -0.93 -4.85
N ARG A 36 6.22 -2.15 -4.92
CA ARG A 36 6.22 -2.92 -6.17
C ARG A 36 5.49 -2.19 -7.29
N ALA A 37 4.43 -1.43 -6.99
CA ALA A 37 3.77 -0.60 -7.98
C ALA A 37 4.70 0.50 -8.51
N THR A 38 5.42 1.19 -7.63
CA THR A 38 6.41 2.21 -7.98
C THR A 38 7.54 1.64 -8.85
N GLU A 39 8.12 0.50 -8.47
CA GLU A 39 9.18 -0.18 -9.26
C GLU A 39 8.71 -0.57 -10.67
N ASN A 40 7.44 -0.96 -10.79
CA ASN A 40 6.84 -1.40 -12.05
C ASN A 40 6.24 -0.25 -12.89
N LEU A 41 6.33 1.03 -12.45
CA LEU A 41 5.85 2.19 -13.21
C LEU A 41 6.81 2.55 -14.37
N ASN A 42 7.06 1.58 -15.25
CA ASN A 42 7.84 1.71 -16.46
C ASN A 42 7.05 1.17 -17.67
N PRO A 43 7.40 1.58 -18.91
CA PRO A 43 6.64 1.22 -20.12
C PRO A 43 6.38 -0.28 -20.30
N GLN A 44 7.31 -1.13 -19.87
CA GLN A 44 7.21 -2.57 -19.99
C GLN A 44 6.26 -3.20 -18.94
N GLN A 45 6.01 -2.50 -17.83
CA GLN A 45 5.36 -3.07 -16.66
C GLN A 45 4.15 -2.27 -16.15
N TYR A 46 3.70 -1.23 -16.85
CA TYR A 46 2.54 -0.43 -16.43
C TYR A 46 1.31 -1.25 -16.06
N ARG A 47 0.97 -2.29 -16.85
CA ARG A 47 -0.15 -3.18 -16.52
C ARG A 47 0.01 -3.80 -15.13
N ARG A 48 1.21 -4.25 -14.80
CA ARG A 48 1.53 -4.84 -13.49
C ARG A 48 1.49 -3.80 -12.38
N ALA A 49 2.04 -2.60 -12.61
CA ALA A 49 1.96 -1.50 -11.65
C ALA A 49 0.50 -1.17 -11.30
N PHE A 50 -0.36 -0.93 -12.28
CA PHE A 50 -1.75 -0.58 -12.03
C PHE A 50 -2.57 -1.71 -11.42
N GLN A 51 -2.23 -2.99 -11.67
CA GLN A 51 -2.81 -4.11 -10.95
C GLN A 51 -2.49 -4.05 -9.44
N LEU A 52 -1.24 -3.75 -9.08
CA LEU A 52 -0.83 -3.62 -7.69
C LEU A 52 -1.51 -2.43 -7.00
N VAL A 53 -1.63 -1.29 -7.70
CA VAL A 53 -2.38 -0.13 -7.19
C VAL A 53 -3.86 -0.49 -6.97
N ARG A 54 -4.47 -1.27 -7.87
CA ARG A 54 -5.86 -1.73 -7.72
C ARG A 54 -6.05 -2.64 -6.52
N ILE A 55 -5.12 -3.56 -6.26
CA ILE A 55 -5.15 -4.41 -5.06
C ILE A 55 -5.17 -3.54 -3.79
N VAL A 56 -4.35 -2.49 -3.73
CA VAL A 56 -4.34 -1.56 -2.58
C VAL A 56 -5.65 -0.79 -2.47
N TYR A 57 -6.18 -0.28 -3.57
CA TYR A 57 -7.45 0.43 -3.60
C TYR A 57 -8.60 -0.45 -3.06
N ASP A 58 -8.71 -1.69 -3.54
CA ASP A 58 -9.77 -2.60 -3.11
C ASP A 58 -9.62 -3.00 -1.63
N ARG A 59 -8.37 -3.24 -1.19
CA ARG A 59 -8.07 -3.55 0.23
C ARG A 59 -8.43 -2.40 1.16
N THR A 60 -8.03 -1.18 0.83
CA THR A 60 -8.32 0.02 1.64
C THR A 60 -9.80 0.37 1.62
N ARG A 61 -10.52 0.09 0.52
CA ARG A 61 -11.97 0.24 0.44
C ARG A 61 -12.72 -0.76 1.34
N ALA A 62 -12.21 -1.97 1.46
CA ALA A 62 -12.83 -3.04 2.26
C ALA A 62 -12.53 -2.96 3.76
N SER A 63 -11.66 -2.03 4.20
CA SER A 63 -11.32 -1.90 5.62
C SER A 63 -12.52 -1.45 6.46
N THR A 64 -12.87 -2.26 7.46
CA THR A 64 -13.98 -2.00 8.40
C THR A 64 -13.50 -1.45 9.75
N ASN A 65 -12.18 -1.34 9.97
CA ASN A 65 -11.63 -0.87 11.23
C ASN A 65 -11.81 0.65 11.37
N LYS A 66 -12.69 1.06 12.31
CA LYS A 66 -13.00 2.47 12.57
C LYS A 66 -11.77 3.30 12.99
N GLN A 67 -10.83 2.71 13.74
CA GLN A 67 -9.61 3.41 14.19
C GLN A 67 -8.67 3.72 13.01
N GLU A 68 -8.67 2.86 12.00
CA GLU A 68 -7.80 3.01 10.81
C GLU A 68 -8.47 3.79 9.68
N HIS A 69 -9.74 4.17 9.83
CA HIS A 69 -10.54 4.73 8.75
C HIS A 69 -9.87 5.94 8.06
N ARG A 70 -9.32 6.88 8.84
CA ARG A 70 -8.69 8.08 8.30
C ARG A 70 -7.47 7.77 7.43
N HIS A 71 -6.59 6.89 7.91
CA HIS A 71 -5.38 6.48 7.20
C HIS A 71 -5.71 5.67 5.94
N MET A 72 -6.61 4.69 6.07
CA MET A 72 -7.08 3.87 4.95
C MET A 72 -7.77 4.71 3.89
N GLN A 73 -8.57 5.70 4.30
CA GLN A 73 -9.21 6.66 3.40
C GLN A 73 -8.18 7.49 2.63
N GLY A 74 -7.14 7.99 3.31
CA GLY A 74 -6.06 8.72 2.66
C GLY A 74 -5.35 7.89 1.58
N ILE A 75 -4.98 6.64 1.91
CA ILE A 75 -4.35 5.72 0.96
C ILE A 75 -5.30 5.40 -0.20
N ARG A 76 -6.59 5.18 0.08
CA ARG A 76 -7.61 4.92 -0.94
C ARG A 76 -7.74 6.08 -1.92
N ASP A 77 -7.77 7.30 -1.43
CA ASP A 77 -7.95 8.49 -2.27
C ASP A 77 -6.74 8.73 -3.17
N ILE A 78 -5.54 8.51 -2.64
CA ILE A 78 -4.29 8.56 -3.42
C ILE A 78 -4.29 7.48 -4.51
N THR A 79 -4.59 6.23 -4.16
CA THR A 79 -4.59 5.13 -5.13
C THR A 79 -5.67 5.28 -6.19
N LYS A 80 -6.85 5.82 -5.83
CA LYS A 80 -7.89 6.21 -6.78
C LYS A 80 -7.39 7.27 -7.78
N GLN A 81 -6.67 8.29 -7.31
CA GLN A 81 -6.07 9.30 -8.18
C GLN A 81 -5.05 8.68 -9.14
N VAL A 82 -4.18 7.81 -8.66
CA VAL A 82 -3.18 7.11 -9.50
C VAL A 82 -3.86 6.24 -10.55
N LEU A 83 -4.91 5.48 -10.19
CA LEU A 83 -5.69 4.70 -11.15
C LEU A 83 -6.36 5.58 -12.22
N GLY A 84 -6.77 6.80 -11.85
CA GLY A 84 -7.29 7.80 -12.81
C GLY A 84 -6.27 8.26 -13.87
N LEU A 85 -4.97 8.07 -13.62
CA LEU A 85 -3.90 8.38 -14.57
C LEU A 85 -3.58 7.22 -15.53
N GLN A 86 -4.14 6.02 -15.28
CA GLN A 86 -3.78 4.79 -15.99
C GLN A 86 -3.85 4.95 -17.51
N SER A 87 -4.96 5.49 -18.03
CA SER A 87 -5.16 5.63 -19.48
C SER A 87 -4.23 6.66 -20.11
N LYS A 88 -3.85 7.70 -19.37
CA LYS A 88 -2.96 8.75 -19.87
C LYS A 88 -1.50 8.29 -19.92
N ILE A 89 -1.06 7.58 -18.87
CA ILE A 89 0.27 6.96 -18.80
C ILE A 89 0.41 5.85 -19.85
N ALA A 90 -0.59 4.96 -19.97
CA ALA A 90 -0.55 3.87 -20.95
C ALA A 90 -0.49 4.35 -22.41
N LYS A 91 -1.10 5.51 -22.70
CA LYS A 91 -1.12 6.12 -24.04
C LYS A 91 0.10 7.02 -24.31
N HIS A 92 1.04 7.16 -23.37
CA HIS A 92 2.19 8.07 -23.48
C HIS A 92 1.77 9.49 -23.92
N LEU A 93 0.63 9.99 -23.40
CA LEU A 93 0.22 11.35 -23.70
C LEU A 93 1.17 12.31 -22.98
N ASP A 94 1.70 13.30 -23.68
CA ASP A 94 2.75 14.27 -23.26
C ASP A 94 2.50 15.03 -21.95
N GLN A 95 1.35 14.81 -21.28
CA GLN A 95 0.93 15.46 -20.03
C GLN A 95 0.69 14.50 -18.86
N ALA A 96 1.04 13.22 -18.98
CA ALA A 96 0.89 12.26 -17.90
C ALA A 96 2.23 11.63 -17.51
N ASP A 97 2.99 12.41 -16.74
CA ASP A 97 4.26 12.01 -16.19
C ASP A 97 4.09 10.83 -15.20
N PRO A 98 4.67 9.64 -15.49
CA PRO A 98 4.75 8.55 -14.53
C PRO A 98 5.32 8.98 -13.17
N MET A 99 6.18 10.01 -13.15
CA MET A 99 6.71 10.58 -11.93
C MET A 99 5.61 11.14 -11.02
N HIS A 100 4.55 11.72 -11.58
CA HIS A 100 3.42 12.20 -10.78
C HIS A 100 2.70 11.05 -10.06
N ALA A 101 2.58 9.89 -10.73
CA ALA A 101 2.06 8.68 -10.10
C ALA A 101 3.03 8.15 -9.03
N VAL A 102 4.34 8.17 -9.29
CA VAL A 102 5.38 7.78 -8.32
C VAL A 102 5.30 8.62 -7.05
N THR A 103 5.26 9.95 -7.16
CA THR A 103 5.17 10.85 -5.99
C THR A 103 3.91 10.58 -5.16
N LYS A 104 2.77 10.32 -5.81
CA LYS A 104 1.53 9.93 -5.12
C LYS A 104 1.69 8.60 -4.39
N LEU A 105 2.25 7.58 -5.04
CA LEU A 105 2.47 6.28 -4.39
C LEU A 105 3.44 6.39 -3.20
N GLN A 106 4.50 7.19 -3.31
CA GLN A 106 5.41 7.50 -2.19
C GLN A 106 4.68 8.19 -1.03
N HIS A 107 3.74 9.09 -1.32
CA HIS A 107 2.92 9.69 -0.26
C HIS A 107 2.08 8.65 0.49
N ALA A 108 1.44 7.70 -0.23
CA ALA A 108 0.73 6.59 0.39
C ALA A 108 1.67 5.66 1.19
N GLN A 109 2.89 5.44 0.71
CA GLN A 109 3.92 4.68 1.44
C GLN A 109 4.27 5.38 2.76
N ASN A 110 4.42 6.70 2.77
CA ASN A 110 4.71 7.47 3.98
C ASN A 110 3.58 7.36 5.01
N ILE A 111 2.31 7.37 4.58
CA ILE A 111 1.16 7.13 5.48
C ILE A 111 1.30 5.75 6.15
N CYS A 112 1.67 4.71 5.40
CA CYS A 112 1.87 3.37 5.96
C CYS A 112 3.01 3.35 6.98
N VAL A 113 4.16 3.93 6.65
CA VAL A 113 5.35 3.96 7.54
C VAL A 113 5.03 4.71 8.84
N LEU A 114 4.46 5.91 8.75
CA LEU A 114 4.11 6.71 9.92
C LEU A 114 3.11 5.96 10.81
N ARG A 115 2.10 5.32 10.20
CA ARG A 115 1.11 4.57 10.98
C ARG A 115 1.70 3.31 11.62
N ILE A 116 2.60 2.60 10.94
CA ILE A 116 3.32 1.46 11.53
C ILE A 116 4.15 1.91 12.73
N ILE A 117 4.87 3.03 12.63
CA ILE A 117 5.65 3.60 13.75
C ILE A 117 4.73 3.93 14.92
N GLU A 118 3.62 4.64 14.67
CA GLU A 118 2.65 5.02 15.71
C GLU A 118 2.05 3.80 16.42
N LEU A 119 1.62 2.79 15.65
CA LEU A 119 1.10 1.53 16.21
C LEU A 119 2.15 0.74 16.99
N SER A 120 3.44 0.90 16.67
CA SER A 120 4.54 0.21 17.36
C SER A 120 4.96 0.92 18.65
N MET A 121 4.74 2.23 18.75
CA MET A 121 5.04 3.03 19.95
C MET A 121 3.91 3.03 20.99
N ASN A 122 2.68 2.71 20.58
CA ASN A 122 1.49 2.68 21.43
C ASN A 122 1.21 1.28 22.04
N ASN A 123 2.10 0.31 21.89
CA ASN A 123 2.08 -0.96 22.62
C ASN A 123 3.15 -0.94 23.72
#